data_AF-A0A5N6PD69-F1
#
_entry.id   AF-A0A5N6PD69-F1
#
_cell.length_a   1.000
_cell.length_b   1.000
_cell.length_c   1.000
_cell.angle_alpha   90.00
_cell.angle_beta   90.00
_cell.angle_gamma   90.00
#
_symmetry.space_group_name_H-M   'P 1'
#
loop_
_entity.id
_entity.type
_entity.pdbx_description
1 polymer ?
#
loop_
_entity_poly.entity_id
_entity_poly.type
_entity_poly.pdbx_seq_one_letter_code
_entity_poly.pdbx_strand_id
1 'polypeptide(L)'
;MKTTESTVKKHKGIRDGKTGKTFTSISWPPTSKLKSIHIPQRFPDGCLSKFVMWAIDSESSESMINCGDHEYRILDKNDLLRFGEHDIKILAMHQIKTDPVFEVHGKDFTSLVASIVRTKLWAGSKVMQTIPTEP
;
A
#
# COMPACT_ATOMS: atom_id res chain seq x y z
N MET A 1 6.46 9.83 -26.00
CA MET A 1 6.31 9.03 -24.76
C MET A 1 4.81 8.87 -24.53
N LYS A 2 4.24 7.67 -24.65
CA LYS A 2 2.80 7.46 -24.41
C LYS A 2 2.60 7.20 -22.91
N THR A 3 1.95 8.13 -22.23
CA THR A 3 1.48 7.98 -20.85
C THR A 3 0.45 6.86 -20.82
N THR A 4 0.72 5.78 -20.11
CA THR A 4 -0.24 4.68 -19.96
C THR A 4 -1.28 5.13 -18.95
N GLU A 5 -2.49 5.40 -19.41
CA GLU A 5 -3.58 5.93 -18.58
C GLU A 5 -4.20 4.80 -17.73
N SER A 6 -4.56 5.10 -16.48
CA SER A 6 -5.39 4.20 -15.67
C SER A 6 -6.73 3.97 -16.35
N THR A 7 -7.22 2.74 -16.30
CA THR A 7 -8.60 2.47 -16.70
C THR A 7 -9.49 2.68 -15.48
N VAL A 8 -10.34 3.71 -15.52
CA VAL A 8 -11.33 3.95 -14.47
C VAL A 8 -12.64 3.28 -14.89
N LYS A 9 -12.97 2.15 -14.27
CA LYS A 9 -14.21 1.41 -14.52
C LYS A 9 -15.30 1.88 -13.56
N LYS A 10 -16.38 2.44 -14.10
CA LYS A 10 -17.53 2.91 -13.33
C LYS A 10 -18.48 1.74 -13.07
N HIS A 11 -18.81 1.47 -11.81
CA HIS A 11 -19.73 0.39 -11.43
C HIS A 11 -21.15 0.94 -11.33
N LYS A 12 -22.01 0.54 -12.27
CA LYS A 12 -23.40 0.99 -12.32
C LYS A 12 -24.18 0.38 -11.14
N GLY A 13 -24.75 1.24 -10.27
CA GLY A 13 -25.58 0.82 -9.12
C GLY A 13 -24.87 0.83 -7.76
N ILE A 14 -23.54 0.87 -7.74
CA ILE A 14 -22.77 1.03 -6.50
C ILE A 14 -22.42 2.52 -6.38
N ARG A 15 -22.80 3.15 -5.26
CA ARG A 15 -22.47 4.55 -4.96
C ARG A 15 -21.45 4.60 -3.83
N ASP A 16 -20.46 5.46 -3.99
CA ASP A 16 -19.52 5.81 -2.93
C ASP A 16 -20.28 6.50 -1.79
N GLY A 17 -20.20 5.94 -0.59
CA GLY A 17 -20.96 6.40 0.58
C GLY A 17 -20.54 7.78 1.10
N LYS A 18 -19.33 8.26 0.77
CA LYS A 18 -18.84 9.59 1.17
C LYS A 18 -19.22 10.68 0.17
N THR A 19 -19.27 10.36 -1.12
CA THR A 19 -19.44 11.36 -2.19
C THR A 19 -20.76 11.26 -2.93
N GLY A 20 -21.53 10.19 -2.74
CA GLY A 20 -22.79 9.92 -3.46
C GLY A 20 -22.60 9.66 -4.96
N LYS A 21 -21.35 9.68 -5.44
CA LYS A 21 -20.99 9.46 -6.83
C LYS A 21 -20.98 7.97 -7.13
N THR A 22 -21.17 7.63 -8.41
CA THR A 22 -21.01 6.25 -8.89
C THR A 22 -19.61 5.76 -8.54
N PHE A 23 -19.55 4.62 -7.88
CA PHE A 23 -18.31 3.99 -7.48
C PHE A 23 -17.43 3.71 -8.72
N THR A 24 -16.14 4.00 -8.62
CA THR A 24 -15.19 3.81 -9.71
C THR A 24 -14.02 2.96 -9.25
N SER A 25 -13.83 1.78 -9.87
CA SER A 25 -12.62 1.00 -9.69
C SER A 25 -11.54 1.48 -10.64
N ILE A 26 -10.30 1.49 -10.17
CA ILE A 26 -9.15 1.88 -10.99
C ILE A 26 -8.39 0.59 -11.30
N SER A 27 -8.48 0.12 -12.53
CA SER A 27 -7.68 -1.00 -13.03
C SER A 27 -6.53 -0.44 -13.84
N TRP A 28 -5.32 -0.69 -13.39
CA TRP A 28 -4.11 -0.27 -14.08
C TRP A 28 -3.77 -1.30 -15.16
N PRO A 29 -3.50 -0.87 -16.41
CA PRO A 29 -3.00 -1.79 -17.41
C PRO A 29 -1.65 -2.37 -16.95
N PRO A 30 -1.31 -3.62 -17.32
CA PRO A 30 0.00 -4.20 -17.01
C PRO A 30 1.09 -3.29 -17.60
N THR A 31 1.78 -2.55 -16.73
CA THR A 31 2.78 -1.58 -17.15
C THR A 31 4.06 -2.35 -17.49
N SER A 32 4.36 -2.47 -18.78
CA SER A 32 5.55 -3.14 -19.33
C SER A 32 6.90 -2.55 -18.88
N LYS A 33 6.90 -1.56 -17.98
CA LYS A 33 8.05 -0.77 -17.53
C LYS A 33 8.18 -0.62 -16.03
N LEU A 34 7.18 -1.06 -15.25
CA LEU A 34 7.26 -1.00 -13.79
C LEU A 34 7.96 -2.26 -13.30
N LYS A 35 9.17 -2.09 -12.77
CA LYS A 35 9.87 -3.18 -12.09
C LYS A 35 9.15 -3.44 -10.78
N SER A 36 8.42 -4.55 -10.71
CA SER A 36 7.95 -5.09 -9.44
C SER A 36 9.17 -5.47 -8.62
N ILE A 37 9.33 -4.82 -7.47
CA ILE A 37 10.45 -5.08 -6.55
C ILE A 37 9.98 -6.11 -5.53
N HIS A 38 10.67 -7.24 -5.46
CA HIS A 38 10.48 -8.20 -4.37
C HIS A 38 10.77 -7.53 -3.04
N ILE A 39 9.95 -7.80 -2.04
CA ILE A 39 10.07 -7.24 -0.70
C ILE A 39 11.38 -7.76 -0.07
N PRO A 40 12.43 -6.92 0.10
CA PRO A 40 13.65 -7.32 0.79
C PRO A 40 13.34 -7.59 2.28
N GLN A 41 14.26 -8.25 2.98
CA GLN A 41 14.11 -8.51 4.42
C GLN A 41 13.95 -7.21 5.24
N ARG A 42 14.52 -6.11 4.73
CA ARG A 42 14.38 -4.76 5.27
C ARG A 42 14.46 -3.73 4.14
N PHE A 43 13.55 -2.76 4.13
CA PHE A 43 13.67 -1.62 3.22
C PHE A 43 14.62 -0.56 3.80
N PRO A 44 15.41 0.13 2.96
CA PRO A 44 16.06 1.36 3.38
C PRO A 44 14.98 2.38 3.76
N ASP A 45 15.11 3.01 4.93
CA ASP A 45 14.16 4.04 5.36
C ASP A 45 14.20 5.22 4.37
N GLY A 46 13.03 5.70 3.97
CA GLY A 46 12.89 6.71 2.92
C GLY A 46 12.73 6.13 1.51
N CYS A 47 12.53 4.81 1.38
CA CYS A 47 12.24 4.19 0.08
C CYS A 47 10.92 4.71 -0.53
N LEU A 48 10.00 5.19 0.30
CA LEU A 48 8.74 5.81 -0.13
C LEU A 48 8.87 7.34 -0.32
N SER A 49 10.08 7.89 -0.45
CA SER A 49 10.30 9.34 -0.64
C SER A 49 9.58 9.95 -1.85
N LYS A 50 9.32 9.14 -2.89
CA LYS A 50 8.53 9.53 -4.07
C LYS A 50 7.09 8.98 -4.04
N PHE A 51 6.54 8.73 -2.85
CA PHE A 51 5.20 8.19 -2.70
C PHE A 51 4.16 8.99 -3.49
N VAL A 52 3.40 8.28 -4.31
CA VAL A 52 2.29 8.84 -5.08
C VAL A 52 0.97 8.41 -4.46
N MET A 53 0.81 7.11 -4.24
CA MET A 53 -0.39 6.54 -3.62
C MET A 53 -0.15 5.09 -3.19
N TRP A 54 -1.09 4.56 -2.42
CA TRP A 54 -1.23 3.13 -2.18
C TRP A 54 -2.68 2.68 -2.25
N ALA A 55 -2.89 1.46 -2.70
CA ALA A 55 -4.20 0.90 -3.01
C ALA A 55 -4.22 -0.62 -2.84
N ILE A 56 -5.41 -1.22 -2.72
CA ILE A 56 -5.56 -2.66 -2.93
C ILE A 56 -5.83 -2.88 -4.43
N ASP A 57 -4.96 -3.64 -5.08
CA ASP A 57 -5.12 -4.09 -6.46
C ASP A 57 -6.25 -5.12 -6.52
N SER A 58 -7.33 -4.83 -7.24
CA SER A 58 -8.50 -5.71 -7.30
C SER A 58 -8.29 -6.96 -8.13
N GLU A 59 -7.25 -7.02 -8.95
CA GLU A 59 -6.92 -8.23 -9.71
C GLU A 59 -6.11 -9.24 -8.88
N SER A 60 -5.13 -8.77 -8.10
CA SER A 60 -4.27 -9.64 -7.29
C SER A 60 -4.67 -9.72 -5.81
N SER A 61 -5.59 -8.85 -5.35
CA SER A 61 -5.93 -8.68 -3.93
C SER A 61 -4.73 -8.25 -3.05
N GLU A 62 -3.67 -7.72 -3.67
CA GLU A 62 -2.45 -7.26 -2.98
C GLU A 62 -2.51 -5.76 -2.68
N SER A 63 -1.80 -5.33 -1.64
CA SER A 63 -1.56 -3.91 -1.41
C SER A 63 -0.42 -3.43 -2.30
N MET A 64 -0.69 -2.43 -3.13
CA MET A 64 0.28 -1.82 -4.03
C MET A 64 0.64 -0.42 -3.51
N ILE A 65 1.94 -0.13 -3.40
CA ILE A 65 2.46 1.22 -3.13
C ILE A 65 3.18 1.70 -4.39
N ASN A 66 2.72 2.81 -4.96
CA ASN A 66 3.30 3.43 -6.14
C ASN A 66 4.16 4.63 -5.75
N CYS A 67 5.42 4.60 -6.19
CA CYS A 67 6.43 5.64 -5.96
C CYS A 67 6.83 6.40 -7.24
N GLY A 68 5.96 6.35 -8.27
CA GLY A 68 6.14 7.01 -9.56
C GLY A 68 7.05 6.25 -10.52
N ASP A 69 8.28 5.92 -10.11
CA ASP A 69 9.27 5.19 -10.92
C ASP A 69 9.31 3.67 -10.64
N HIS A 70 8.77 3.23 -9.51
CA HIS A 70 8.62 1.83 -9.14
C HIS A 70 7.36 1.59 -8.30
N GLU A 71 7.00 0.31 -8.17
CA GLU A 71 5.87 -0.14 -7.36
C GLU A 71 6.32 -1.26 -6.43
N TYR A 72 5.82 -1.21 -5.19
CA TYR A 72 5.92 -2.30 -4.23
C TYR A 72 4.59 -3.02 -4.16
N ARG A 73 4.62 -4.34 -4.32
CA ARG A 73 3.47 -5.21 -4.09
C ARG A 73 3.65 -5.92 -2.75
N ILE A 74 2.67 -5.76 -1.88
CA ILE A 74 2.64 -6.29 -0.52
C ILE A 74 1.49 -7.30 -0.45
N LEU A 75 1.88 -8.57 -0.32
CA LEU A 75 0.95 -9.68 -0.20
C LEU A 75 0.52 -9.87 1.27
N ASP A 76 1.49 -9.92 2.20
CA ASP A 76 1.21 -10.01 3.63
C ASP A 76 1.29 -8.62 4.28
N LYS A 77 0.25 -8.25 5.02
CA LYS A 77 0.24 -7.02 5.82
C LYS A 77 1.44 -6.94 6.77
N ASN A 78 1.97 -8.05 7.27
CA ASN A 78 3.16 -8.08 8.13
C ASN A 78 4.41 -7.56 7.45
N ASP A 79 4.48 -7.54 6.11
CA ASP A 79 5.59 -6.95 5.38
C ASP A 79 5.68 -5.42 5.58
N LEU A 80 4.61 -4.79 6.08
CA LEU A 80 4.65 -3.40 6.54
C LEU A 80 5.69 -3.18 7.65
N LEU A 81 5.98 -4.20 8.49
CA LEU A 81 6.99 -4.12 9.55
C LEU A 81 8.41 -3.96 9.01
N ARG A 82 8.63 -4.21 7.71
CA ARG A 82 9.94 -4.09 7.05
C ARG A 82 10.26 -2.65 6.63
N PHE A 83 9.28 -1.76 6.68
CA PHE A 83 9.45 -0.34 6.40
C PHE A 83 9.98 0.40 7.63
N GLY A 84 10.75 1.45 7.38
CA GLY A 84 11.26 2.33 8.42
C GLY A 84 10.22 3.33 8.92
N GLU A 85 10.63 4.17 9.86
CA GLU A 85 9.76 5.15 10.50
C GLU A 85 9.18 6.16 9.50
N HIS A 86 10.03 6.65 8.59
CA HIS A 86 9.63 7.68 7.63
C HIS A 86 8.55 7.14 6.70
N ASP A 87 8.79 5.94 6.17
CA ASP A 87 7.90 5.28 5.20
C ASP A 87 6.56 4.90 5.84
N ILE A 88 6.56 4.34 7.05
CA ILE A 88 5.32 4.02 7.77
C ILE A 88 4.49 5.28 8.05
N LYS A 89 5.14 6.39 8.41
CA LYS A 89 4.43 7.66 8.63
C LYS A 89 3.81 8.17 7.34
N ILE A 90 4.49 8.05 6.20
CA ILE A 90 3.90 8.37 4.89
C ILE A 90 2.63 7.56 4.67
N LEU A 91 2.68 6.24 4.88
CA LEU A 91 1.50 5.38 4.72
C LEU A 91 0.38 5.76 5.69
N ALA A 92 0.70 6.09 6.93
CA ALA A 92 -0.30 6.50 7.94
C ALA A 92 -1.00 7.82 7.60
N MET A 93 -0.32 8.74 6.92
CA MET A 93 -0.88 10.02 6.49
C MET A 93 -1.80 9.90 5.28
N HIS A 94 -1.72 8.81 4.52
CA HIS A 94 -2.47 8.63 3.27
C HIS A 94 -3.48 7.50 3.39
N GLN A 95 -4.73 7.76 3.02
CA GLN A 95 -5.74 6.70 3.01
C GLN A 95 -5.45 5.68 1.89
N ILE A 96 -5.45 4.39 2.21
CA ILE A 96 -5.38 3.33 1.19
C ILE A 96 -6.63 3.38 0.32
N LYS A 97 -6.44 3.35 -1.01
CA LYS A 97 -7.55 3.33 -1.96
C LYS A 97 -8.01 1.89 -2.19
N THR A 98 -9.28 1.59 -1.97
CA THR A 98 -9.81 0.24 -2.17
C THR A 98 -11.12 0.24 -2.92
N ASP A 99 -11.32 -0.78 -3.74
CA ASP A 99 -12.64 -1.16 -4.21
C ASP A 99 -13.51 -1.66 -3.02
N PRO A 100 -14.84 -1.45 -3.00
CA PRO A 100 -15.73 -1.82 -1.91
C PRO A 100 -15.66 -3.30 -1.54
N VAL A 101 -15.44 -4.14 -2.55
CA VAL A 101 -15.27 -5.59 -2.37
C VAL A 101 -14.03 -5.90 -1.51
N PHE A 102 -13.02 -5.03 -1.53
CA PHE A 102 -11.76 -5.17 -0.80
C PHE A 102 -11.62 -4.19 0.37
N GLU A 103 -12.70 -3.53 0.80
CA GLU A 103 -12.65 -2.56 1.90
C GLU A 103 -12.14 -3.19 3.21
N VAL A 104 -12.51 -4.45 3.47
CA VAL A 104 -12.02 -5.21 4.64
C VAL A 104 -10.50 -5.38 4.58
N HIS A 105 -9.96 -5.75 3.42
CA HIS A 105 -8.51 -5.86 3.22
C HIS A 105 -7.83 -4.50 3.42
N GLY A 106 -8.37 -3.42 2.84
CA GLY A 106 -7.83 -2.08 3.07
C GLY A 106 -7.81 -1.67 4.54
N LYS A 107 -8.87 -2.00 5.30
CA LYS A 107 -8.94 -1.74 6.74
C LYS A 107 -7.89 -2.51 7.51
N ASP A 108 -7.59 -3.75 7.13
CA ASP A 108 -6.54 -4.55 7.75
C ASP A 108 -5.16 -3.91 7.63
N PHE A 109 -4.79 -3.48 6.42
CA PHE A 109 -3.53 -2.77 6.18
C PHE A 109 -3.49 -1.43 6.94
N THR A 110 -4.55 -0.64 6.86
CA THR A 110 -4.62 0.67 7.55
C THR A 110 -4.54 0.52 9.07
N SER A 111 -5.24 -0.47 9.63
CA SER A 111 -5.23 -0.75 11.07
C SER A 111 -3.86 -1.18 11.55
N LEU A 112 -3.16 -1.99 10.74
CA LEU A 112 -1.80 -2.40 11.06
C LEU A 112 -0.84 -1.22 11.01
N VAL A 113 -0.89 -0.37 9.98
CA VAL A 113 -0.07 0.86 9.91
C VAL A 113 -0.32 1.75 11.14
N ALA A 114 -1.58 1.97 11.51
CA ALA A 114 -1.90 2.75 12.71
C ALA A 114 -1.35 2.11 14.00
N SER A 115 -1.43 0.78 14.10
CA SER A 115 -0.87 0.03 15.23
C SER A 115 0.65 0.17 15.28
N ILE A 116 1.35 0.01 14.15
CA ILE A 116 2.80 0.19 14.01
C ILE A 116 3.21 1.58 14.47
N VAL A 117 2.49 2.62 14.04
CA VAL A 117 2.76 4.00 14.44
C VAL A 117 2.65 4.17 15.96
N ARG A 118 1.56 3.65 16.54
CA ARG A 118 1.28 3.75 17.97
C ARG A 118 2.31 2.99 18.82
N THR A 119 2.73 1.81 18.39
CA THR A 119 3.68 0.95 19.13
C THR A 119 5.14 1.23 18.79
N LYS A 120 5.41 2.08 17.79
CA LYS A 120 6.74 2.35 17.25
C LYS A 120 7.44 1.07 16.76
N LEU A 121 6.68 0.19 16.13
CA LEU A 121 7.11 -1.16 15.71
C LEU A 121 7.46 -1.21 14.22
N TRP A 122 8.48 -0.45 13.82
CA TRP A 122 8.98 -0.38 12.44
C TRP A 122 10.43 -0.82 12.37
N ALA A 123 10.90 -1.14 11.16
CA ALA A 123 12.25 -1.62 10.94
C ALA A 123 13.30 -0.62 11.45
N GLY A 124 14.18 -1.08 12.33
CA GLY A 124 15.20 -0.23 12.96
C GLY A 124 14.77 0.44 14.25
N SER A 125 13.54 0.22 14.73
CA SER A 125 13.16 0.66 16.07
C SER A 125 13.84 -0.20 17.15
N LYS A 126 14.17 0.42 18.29
CA LYS A 126 14.73 -0.29 19.46
C LYS A 126 13.81 -1.38 19.99
N VAL A 127 12.50 -1.26 19.75
CA VAL A 127 11.46 -2.22 20.19
C VAL A 127 11.52 -3.52 19.37
N MET A 128 11.86 -3.45 18.07
CA MET A 128 12.06 -4.66 17.26
C MET A 128 13.40 -5.36 17.52
N GLN A 129 14.41 -4.65 18.05
CA GLN A 129 15.72 -5.25 18.40
C GLN A 129 15.65 -6.18 19.63
N THR A 130 14.59 -6.08 20.43
CA THR A 130 14.36 -6.93 21.60
C THR A 130 13.51 -8.17 21.32
N ILE A 131 12.99 -8.31 20.09
CA ILE A 131 12.28 -9.52 19.67
C ILE A 131 13.36 -10.53 19.26
N PRO A 132 13.45 -11.72 19.88
CA PRO A 132 14.43 -12.71 19.49
C PRO A 132 14.12 -13.13 18.05
N THR A 133 15.02 -12.83 17.12
CA THR A 133 15.11 -13.56 15.86
C THR A 133 15.54 -14.97 16.22
N GLU A 134 14.61 -15.93 16.22
CA GLU A 134 14.95 -17.34 16.36
C GLU A 134 15.95 -17.76 15.26
N PRO A 135 16.94 -18.62 15.60
CA PRO A 135 18.00 -19.07 14.71
C PRO A 135 17.54 -20.03 13.62
#